data_AF-A0AA35R3Q1-F1
#
_entry.id   AF-A0AA35R3Q1-F1
#
_cell.length_a   1.000
_cell.length_b   1.000
_cell.length_c   1.000
_cell.angle_alpha   90.00
_cell.angle_beta   90.00
_cell.angle_gamma   90.00
#
_symmetry.space_group_name_H-M   'P 1'
#
loop_
_entity.id
_entity.type
_entity.pdbx_description
1 polymer ?
#
loop_
_entity_poly.entity_id
_entity_poly.type
_entity_poly.pdbx_seq_one_letter_code
_entity_poly.pdbx_strand_id
1 'polypeptide(L)'
;MLPPDRLVQAGISELPCIGDGRQSGTSASPSILNASPEATVGGGLAFLKTGDRVRIDLNTCTVNVLISDRELAQRKKDWKQTRPDPPNALAGNLSPKCGATRRWRVSGIGSQIPECTRQHPASFALNLCLVIFPTPEEYTVLVLSLKVGVLCVVISLPFAVLLGWVLARKNFRGKLILDGLCHLPLVLPPVVVGYLLLLLLGRRGFLGQILSDWFGLQIAFTWRGAVLAAAVVGFPLMLRAVRLAIESVDPRLERAEIYAHIAALRAFFSITLRLAAPGVLVGSLLTFARSLGEFGATITFVSNIDPQTHPQPHR
;
A
#
# COMPACT_ATOMS: atom_id res chain seq x y z
N MET A 1 19.46 5.74 9.21
CA MET A 1 19.60 5.42 10.64
C MET A 1 20.71 6.30 11.18
N LEU A 2 20.51 6.98 12.32
CA LEU A 2 21.61 7.74 12.93
C LEU A 2 22.64 6.76 13.54
N PRO A 3 23.95 6.99 13.37
CA PRO A 3 24.99 6.21 14.03
C PRO A 3 24.93 6.38 15.56
N PRO A 4 25.34 5.38 16.35
CA PRO A 4 25.55 5.53 17.79
C PRO A 4 26.49 6.70 18.12
N ASP A 5 26.24 7.40 19.23
CA ASP A 5 26.93 8.66 19.60
C ASP A 5 28.46 8.57 19.57
N ARG A 6 29.03 7.42 19.94
CA ARG A 6 30.47 7.14 19.89
C ARG A 6 31.07 7.26 18.48
N LEU A 7 30.30 6.91 17.44
CA LEU A 7 30.74 6.98 16.05
C LEU A 7 30.55 8.40 15.48
N VAL A 8 29.50 9.09 15.93
CA VAL A 8 29.29 10.51 15.61
C VAL A 8 30.42 11.37 16.17
N GLN A 9 30.85 11.11 17.41
CA GLN A 9 32.03 11.76 18.02
C GLN A 9 33.34 11.45 17.28
N ALA A 10 33.43 10.31 16.60
CA ALA A 10 34.55 9.94 15.74
C ALA A 10 34.43 10.51 14.31
N GLY A 11 33.46 11.38 14.05
CA GLY A 11 33.25 12.04 12.75
C GLY A 11 32.48 11.21 11.72
N ILE A 12 31.89 10.08 12.12
CA ILE A 12 31.10 9.22 11.23
C ILE A 12 29.62 9.63 11.32
N SER A 13 29.13 10.34 10.31
CA SER A 13 27.76 10.86 10.24
C SER A 13 26.74 9.90 9.65
N GLU A 14 27.18 8.88 8.90
CA GLU A 14 26.31 7.93 8.21
C GLU A 14 26.84 6.50 8.31
N LEU A 15 25.93 5.52 8.41
CA LEU A 15 26.27 4.10 8.42
C LEU A 15 25.69 3.42 7.17
N PRO A 16 26.49 2.62 6.45
CA PRO A 16 25.97 1.79 5.37
C PRO A 16 24.99 0.75 5.93
N CYS A 17 23.87 0.55 5.25
CA CYS A 17 22.83 -0.40 5.65
C CYS A 17 22.89 -1.66 4.77
N ILE A 18 22.67 -2.84 5.34
CA ILE A 18 22.42 -4.08 4.58
C ILE A 18 21.05 -4.62 5.00
N GLY A 19 20.17 -4.91 4.04
CA GLY A 19 18.80 -5.33 4.31
C GLY A 19 18.24 -6.35 3.32
N ASP A 20 17.08 -6.89 3.66
CA ASP A 20 16.36 -7.94 2.91
C ASP A 20 15.43 -7.40 1.80
N GLY A 21 15.46 -6.08 1.57
CA GLY A 21 14.57 -5.40 0.61
C GLY A 21 13.27 -4.87 1.21
N ARG A 22 12.96 -5.14 2.49
CA ARG A 22 11.79 -4.57 3.19
C ARG A 22 12.05 -3.18 3.78
N GLN A 23 12.81 -2.33 3.10
CA GLN A 23 13.03 -0.95 3.54
C GLN A 23 12.06 -0.01 2.82
N SER A 24 11.12 0.57 3.59
CA SER A 24 10.26 1.65 3.12
C SER A 24 10.94 3.01 3.34
N GLY A 25 11.33 3.68 2.27
CA GLY A 25 11.88 5.03 2.28
C GLY A 25 13.26 5.15 1.62
N THR A 26 13.60 6.37 1.20
CA THR A 26 14.94 6.72 0.69
C THR A 26 15.90 6.81 1.88
N SER A 27 16.84 5.87 1.99
CA SER A 27 17.92 6.01 2.97
C SER A 27 18.87 7.12 2.52
N ALA A 28 19.11 8.12 3.37
CA ALA A 28 20.19 9.09 3.15
C ALA A 28 21.58 8.43 3.17
N SER A 29 21.67 7.18 3.64
CA SER A 29 22.89 6.39 3.74
C SER A 29 22.97 5.33 2.61
N PRO A 30 24.19 4.97 2.16
CA PRO A 30 24.38 3.90 1.17
C PRO A 30 23.82 2.56 1.69
N SER A 31 23.05 1.86 0.87
CA SER A 31 22.38 0.62 1.24
C SER A 31 22.63 -0.53 0.25
N ILE A 32 22.81 -1.74 0.78
CA ILE A 32 22.85 -3.02 0.06
C ILE A 32 21.55 -3.75 0.36
N LEU A 33 20.77 -4.08 -0.66
CA LEU A 33 19.45 -4.73 -0.51
C LEU A 33 19.48 -6.19 -1.01
N ASN A 34 18.42 -6.95 -0.73
CA ASN A 34 18.24 -8.36 -1.11
C ASN A 34 19.24 -9.36 -0.48
N ALA A 35 19.74 -9.08 0.72
CA ALA A 35 20.65 -9.99 1.41
C ALA A 35 20.02 -11.35 1.78
N SER A 36 18.75 -11.37 2.20
CA SER A 36 18.08 -12.59 2.68
C SER A 36 17.66 -13.59 1.58
N PRO A 37 17.12 -13.16 0.42
CA PRO A 37 16.87 -14.08 -0.71
C PRO A 37 18.15 -14.76 -1.18
N GLU A 38 19.28 -14.03 -1.25
CA GLU A 38 20.58 -14.55 -1.67
C GLU A 38 21.12 -15.61 -0.71
N ALA A 39 21.04 -15.36 0.60
CA ALA A 39 21.43 -16.33 1.62
C ALA A 39 20.57 -17.61 1.61
N THR A 40 19.32 -17.52 1.16
CA THR A 40 18.38 -18.65 1.15
C THR A 40 18.65 -19.62 -0.01
N VAL A 41 19.08 -19.12 -1.17
CA VAL A 41 19.38 -19.92 -2.37
C VAL A 41 20.84 -20.41 -2.43
N GLY A 42 21.60 -20.26 -1.33
CA GLY A 42 23.00 -20.70 -1.26
C GLY A 42 24.01 -19.72 -1.87
N GLY A 43 23.67 -18.43 -1.95
CA GLY A 43 24.60 -17.38 -2.34
C GLY A 43 25.75 -17.17 -1.35
N GLY A 44 26.66 -16.23 -1.63
CA GLY A 44 27.83 -15.93 -0.83
C GLY A 44 27.53 -15.56 0.63
N LEU A 45 26.35 -15.00 0.94
CA LEU A 45 25.96 -14.68 2.32
C LEU A 45 25.42 -15.91 3.08
N ALA A 46 25.10 -17.01 2.39
CA ALA A 46 24.57 -18.23 3.00
C ALA A 46 25.57 -18.92 3.95
N PHE A 47 26.87 -18.64 3.78
CA PHE A 47 27.97 -19.28 4.53
C PHE A 47 28.48 -18.45 5.71
N LEU A 48 27.91 -17.26 5.91
CA LEU A 48 28.28 -16.36 6.99
C LEU A 48 27.69 -16.82 8.33
N LYS A 49 28.48 -16.67 9.39
CA LYS A 49 28.08 -16.88 10.78
C LYS A 49 28.19 -15.57 11.55
N THR A 50 27.39 -15.43 12.60
CA THR A 50 27.43 -14.28 13.50
C THR A 50 28.85 -14.12 14.06
N GLY A 51 29.45 -12.94 13.85
CA GLY A 51 30.82 -12.63 14.29
C GLY A 51 31.87 -12.67 13.18
N ASP A 52 31.55 -13.17 11.98
CA ASP A 52 32.44 -13.11 10.83
C ASP A 52 32.67 -11.66 10.39
N ARG A 53 33.93 -11.33 10.05
CA ARG A 53 34.28 -10.00 9.55
C ARG A 53 34.07 -9.92 8.05
N VAL A 54 33.34 -8.91 7.60
CA VAL A 54 33.12 -8.63 6.18
C VAL A 54 33.70 -7.26 5.85
N ARG A 55 34.53 -7.20 4.80
CA ARG A 55 35.03 -5.95 4.23
C ARG A 55 34.11 -5.53 3.09
N ILE A 56 33.56 -4.34 3.19
CA ILE A 56 32.76 -3.71 2.14
C ILE A 56 33.59 -2.57 1.58
N ASP A 57 33.94 -2.66 0.31
CA ASP A 57 34.63 -1.60 -0.39
C ASP A 57 33.66 -0.92 -1.36
N LEU A 58 33.29 0.32 -1.03
CA LEU A 58 32.33 1.11 -1.79
C LEU A 58 32.91 1.65 -3.10
N ASN A 59 34.24 1.80 -3.20
CA ASN A 59 34.91 2.33 -4.39
C ASN A 59 35.00 1.26 -5.48
N THR A 60 35.32 0.03 -5.07
CA THR A 60 35.41 -1.13 -5.98
C THR A 60 34.10 -1.90 -6.10
N CYS A 61 33.08 -1.48 -5.35
CA CYS A 61 31.80 -2.16 -5.23
C CYS A 61 31.97 -3.65 -4.89
N THR A 62 32.79 -3.98 -3.88
CA THR A 62 33.05 -5.37 -3.48
C THR A 62 32.65 -5.64 -2.03
N VAL A 63 32.15 -6.86 -1.79
CA VAL A 63 31.85 -7.37 -0.44
C VAL A 63 32.64 -8.65 -0.26
N ASN A 64 33.69 -8.60 0.57
CA ASN A 64 34.62 -9.70 0.76
C ASN A 64 34.54 -10.19 2.21
N VAL A 65 34.31 -11.49 2.35
CA VAL A 65 34.33 -12.15 3.65
C VAL A 65 35.79 -12.37 4.06
N LEU A 66 36.20 -11.87 5.22
CA LEU A 66 37.57 -11.99 5.72
C LEU A 66 37.75 -13.31 6.48
N ILE A 67 37.49 -14.42 5.80
CA ILE A 67 37.68 -15.79 6.29
C ILE A 67 38.69 -16.49 5.38
N SER A 68 39.44 -17.46 5.91
CA SER A 68 40.38 -18.23 5.09
C SER A 68 39.64 -19.05 4.02
N ASP A 69 40.20 -19.13 2.81
CA ASP A 69 39.58 -19.86 1.69
C ASP A 69 39.30 -21.34 2.02
N ARG A 70 40.15 -21.96 2.86
CA ARG A 70 39.97 -23.33 3.33
C ARG A 70 38.73 -23.49 4.19
N GLU A 71 38.50 -22.56 5.11
CA GLU A 71 37.34 -22.57 6.00
C GLU A 71 36.06 -22.25 5.24
N LEU A 72 36.11 -21.31 4.29
CA LEU A 72 34.97 -21.01 3.43
C LEU A 72 34.58 -22.20 2.55
N ALA A 73 35.56 -22.92 1.99
CA ALA A 73 35.33 -24.14 1.22
C ALA A 73 34.73 -25.27 2.07
N GLN A 74 35.15 -25.39 3.34
CA GLN A 74 34.58 -26.36 4.28
C GLN A 74 33.12 -26.01 4.61
N ARG A 75 32.83 -24.74 4.92
CA ARG A 75 31.47 -24.28 5.19
C ARG A 75 30.52 -24.46 4.00
N LYS A 76 31.02 -24.33 2.77
CA LYS A 76 30.26 -24.64 1.55
C LYS A 76 29.89 -26.11 1.44
N LYS A 77 30.79 -27.03 1.82
CA LYS A 77 30.53 -28.47 1.82
C LYS A 77 29.52 -28.87 2.90
N ASP A 78 29.59 -28.21 4.05
CA ASP A 78 28.74 -28.52 5.20
C ASP A 78 27.34 -27.85 5.12
N TRP A 79 27.13 -26.96 4.14
CA TRP A 79 25.89 -26.22 3.99
C TRP A 79 24.76 -27.11 3.43
N LYS A 80 23.60 -27.06 4.09
CA LYS A 80 22.37 -27.71 3.65
C LYS A 80 21.26 -26.66 3.59
N GLN A 81 20.50 -26.67 2.52
CA GLN A 81 19.35 -25.77 2.36
C GLN A 81 18.32 -26.07 3.45
N THR A 82 18.02 -25.08 4.30
CA THR A 82 17.14 -25.24 5.47
C THR A 82 15.66 -25.09 5.15
N ARG A 83 15.29 -24.69 3.92
CA ARG A 83 13.90 -24.62 3.44
C ARG A 83 13.80 -25.17 2.02
N PRO A 84 12.86 -26.08 1.72
CA PRO A 84 12.56 -26.42 0.35
C PRO A 84 12.00 -25.19 -0.37
N ASP A 85 12.38 -25.02 -1.63
CA ASP A 85 11.82 -23.97 -2.47
C ASP A 85 10.30 -24.15 -2.56
N PRO A 86 9.49 -23.08 -2.51
CA PRO A 86 8.04 -23.21 -2.65
C PRO A 86 7.72 -23.95 -3.95
N PRO A 87 6.71 -24.85 -3.97
CA PRO A 87 6.30 -25.49 -5.20
C PRO A 87 5.75 -24.38 -6.13
N ASN A 88 6.44 -24.15 -7.25
CA ASN A 88 6.37 -22.97 -8.15
C ASN A 88 7.38 -21.83 -7.88
N ALA A 89 8.49 -22.09 -7.19
CA ALA A 89 9.73 -21.36 -7.42
C ALA A 89 10.23 -21.71 -8.83
N LEU A 90 9.75 -20.92 -9.79
CA LEU A 90 10.19 -20.84 -11.16
C LEU A 90 11.69 -21.19 -11.27
N ALA A 91 12.01 -22.15 -12.12
CA ALA A 91 13.27 -22.22 -12.86
C ALA A 91 13.38 -21.02 -13.84
N GLY A 92 13.04 -19.83 -13.35
CA GLY A 92 13.07 -18.56 -14.02
C GLY A 92 14.00 -17.69 -13.21
N ASN A 93 15.11 -17.31 -13.83
CA ASN A 93 16.05 -16.30 -13.36
C ASN A 93 15.37 -15.29 -12.45
N LEU A 94 15.69 -15.32 -11.16
CA LEU A 94 15.48 -14.22 -10.23
C LEU A 94 16.31 -13.04 -10.74
N SER A 95 15.81 -12.34 -11.76
CA SER A 95 16.36 -11.08 -12.21
C SER A 95 15.98 -10.04 -11.15
N PRO A 96 16.93 -9.44 -10.43
CA PRO A 96 16.61 -8.35 -9.53
C PRO A 96 16.15 -7.16 -10.39
N LYS A 97 14.87 -6.82 -10.33
CA LYS A 97 14.38 -5.51 -10.78
C LYS A 97 14.93 -4.46 -9.80
N CYS A 98 16.16 -4.02 -10.04
CA CYS A 98 16.76 -2.89 -9.35
C CYS A 98 16.71 -1.65 -10.24
N GLY A 99 16.09 -0.58 -9.72
CA GLY A 99 16.34 0.76 -10.22
C GLY A 99 17.80 1.13 -9.99
N ALA A 100 18.47 1.59 -11.05
CA ALA A 100 19.79 2.23 -11.05
C ALA A 100 20.80 1.78 -9.98
N THR A 101 21.20 0.50 -9.99
CA THR A 101 22.30 0.00 -9.14
C THR A 101 23.56 -0.25 -9.96
N ARG A 102 24.70 0.33 -9.54
CA ARG A 102 26.04 -0.07 -10.02
C ARG A 102 26.31 -1.53 -9.65
N ARG A 103 26.97 -2.27 -10.55
CA ARG A 103 27.27 -3.70 -10.42
C ARG A 103 28.35 -3.91 -9.36
N TRP A 104 28.04 -4.71 -8.34
CA TRP A 104 29.00 -5.12 -7.30
C TRP A 104 29.70 -6.42 -7.75
N ARG A 105 30.99 -6.59 -7.43
CA ARG A 105 31.79 -7.79 -7.77
C ARG A 105 32.28 -8.42 -6.47
N VAL A 106 31.97 -9.68 -6.20
CA VAL A 106 32.52 -10.43 -5.05
C VAL A 106 33.77 -11.17 -5.55
N SER A 107 34.94 -10.96 -4.93
CA SER A 107 36.16 -11.70 -5.30
C SER A 107 36.54 -12.69 -4.20
N GLY A 108 36.81 -13.94 -4.57
CA GLY A 108 37.06 -15.08 -3.65
C GLY A 108 36.07 -16.25 -3.82
N ILE A 109 35.00 -16.05 -4.60
CA ILE A 109 34.03 -17.08 -4.96
C ILE A 109 33.73 -16.91 -6.45
N GLY A 110 33.99 -17.96 -7.25
CA GLY A 110 33.76 -17.98 -8.70
C GLY A 110 32.27 -18.00 -9.09
N SER A 111 31.49 -17.01 -8.63
CA SER A 111 30.13 -16.77 -9.11
C SER A 111 30.11 -15.39 -9.76
N GLN A 112 30.04 -15.38 -11.10
CA GLN A 112 29.77 -14.16 -11.86
C GLN A 112 28.42 -13.60 -11.44
N ILE A 113 28.40 -12.38 -10.91
CA ILE A 113 27.17 -11.59 -10.78
C ILE A 113 26.77 -11.18 -12.20
N PRO A 114 25.56 -11.54 -12.68
CA PRO A 114 25.21 -11.36 -14.07
C PRO A 114 25.32 -9.90 -14.50
N GLU A 115 25.78 -9.79 -15.73
CA GLU A 115 26.18 -8.56 -16.37
C GLU A 115 24.92 -7.77 -16.80
N CYS A 116 24.50 -6.77 -16.00
CA CYS A 116 23.54 -5.76 -16.46
C CYS A 116 24.27 -4.78 -17.41
N THR A 117 24.51 -5.22 -18.64
CA THR A 117 25.07 -4.40 -19.71
C THR A 117 23.98 -3.44 -20.18
N ARG A 118 24.35 -2.18 -20.47
CA ARG A 118 23.58 -1.38 -21.42
C ARG A 118 23.56 -2.13 -22.75
N GLN A 119 22.52 -2.92 -22.96
CA GLN A 119 22.11 -3.32 -24.29
C GLN A 119 20.70 -2.76 -24.45
N HIS A 120 20.62 -1.62 -25.15
CA HIS A 120 19.45 -1.37 -25.96
C HIS A 120 19.47 -2.41 -27.09
N PRO A 121 18.54 -3.38 -27.07
CA PRO A 121 17.89 -3.72 -28.31
C PRO A 121 16.37 -3.80 -28.10
N ALA A 122 15.64 -3.65 -29.18
CA ALA A 122 14.18 -3.68 -29.26
C ALA A 122 13.49 -4.92 -28.63
N SER A 123 14.24 -5.92 -28.18
CA SER A 123 13.75 -7.18 -27.62
C SER A 123 13.21 -7.08 -26.17
N PHE A 124 13.53 -6.03 -25.40
CA PHE A 124 13.00 -5.87 -24.03
C PHE A 124 11.49 -5.49 -24.01
N ALA A 125 10.98 -4.90 -25.10
CA ALA A 125 9.57 -4.57 -25.23
C ALA A 125 8.68 -5.85 -25.31
N LEU A 126 9.19 -6.94 -25.88
CA LEU A 126 8.45 -8.19 -26.06
C LEU A 126 8.30 -8.99 -24.76
N ASN A 127 9.33 -9.03 -23.90
CA ASN A 127 9.27 -9.75 -22.63
C ASN A 127 8.52 -9.01 -21.53
N LEU A 128 8.50 -7.66 -21.57
CA LEU A 128 7.60 -6.90 -20.70
C LEU A 128 6.13 -7.18 -21.07
N CYS A 129 5.84 -7.38 -22.35
CA CYS A 129 4.50 -7.75 -22.84
C CYS A 129 4.04 -9.13 -22.33
N LEU A 130 4.96 -10.07 -22.10
CA LEU A 130 4.65 -11.42 -21.59
C LEU A 130 4.41 -11.47 -20.07
N VAL A 131 5.07 -10.60 -19.28
CA VAL A 131 4.85 -10.49 -17.81
C VAL A 131 3.62 -9.63 -17.46
N ILE A 132 2.99 -8.99 -18.45
CA ILE A 132 1.75 -8.23 -18.25
C ILE A 132 0.53 -9.15 -18.09
N PHE A 133 0.58 -10.40 -18.54
CA PHE A 133 -0.54 -11.31 -18.35
C PHE A 133 -0.56 -11.81 -16.90
N PRO A 134 -1.53 -11.36 -16.08
CA PRO A 134 -1.64 -11.83 -14.71
C PRO A 134 -1.90 -13.33 -14.72
N THR A 135 -1.25 -14.04 -13.80
CA THR A 135 -1.62 -15.41 -13.49
C THR A 135 -3.09 -15.48 -13.07
N PRO A 136 -3.78 -16.64 -13.16
CA PRO A 136 -5.19 -16.76 -12.80
C PRO A 136 -5.52 -16.26 -11.37
N GLU A 137 -4.56 -16.43 -10.45
CA GLU A 137 -4.67 -15.95 -9.06
C GLU A 137 -4.53 -14.42 -8.98
N GLU A 138 -3.56 -13.82 -9.68
CA GLU A 138 -3.38 -12.36 -9.75
C GLU A 138 -4.57 -11.66 -10.41
N TYR A 139 -5.16 -12.28 -11.44
CA TYR A 139 -6.38 -11.76 -12.07
C TYR A 139 -7.54 -11.68 -11.06
N THR A 140 -7.68 -12.69 -10.21
CA THR A 140 -8.70 -12.71 -9.15
C THR A 140 -8.51 -11.57 -8.16
N VAL A 141 -7.27 -11.30 -7.74
CA VAL A 141 -6.94 -10.19 -6.83
C VAL A 141 -7.18 -8.83 -7.49
N LEU A 142 -6.83 -8.68 -8.77
CA LEU A 142 -7.09 -7.47 -9.55
C LEU A 142 -8.59 -7.18 -9.66
N VAL A 143 -9.39 -8.20 -10.02
CA VAL A 143 -10.85 -8.08 -10.11
C VAL A 143 -11.45 -7.74 -8.74
N LEU A 144 -10.97 -8.36 -7.66
CA LEU A 144 -11.44 -8.03 -6.31
C LEU A 144 -11.11 -6.59 -5.93
N SER A 145 -9.89 -6.13 -6.21
CA SER A 145 -9.45 -4.75 -5.94
C SER A 145 -10.26 -3.73 -6.73
N LEU A 146 -10.51 -4.01 -8.01
CA LEU A 146 -11.35 -3.18 -8.87
C LEU A 146 -12.79 -3.13 -8.36
N LYS A 147 -13.35 -4.30 -8.03
CA LYS A 147 -14.70 -4.44 -7.45
C LYS A 147 -14.82 -3.62 -6.16
N VAL A 148 -13.85 -3.72 -5.27
CA VAL A 148 -13.81 -2.97 -4.01
C VAL A 148 -13.75 -1.47 -4.27
N GLY A 149 -12.88 -1.02 -5.16
CA GLY A 149 -12.74 0.41 -5.49
C GLY A 149 -14.00 1.01 -6.11
N VAL A 150 -14.66 0.30 -7.04
CA VAL A 150 -15.92 0.77 -7.65
C VAL A 150 -17.04 0.82 -6.62
N LEU A 151 -17.22 -0.23 -5.82
CA LEU A 151 -18.24 -0.25 -4.76
C LEU A 151 -18.02 0.84 -3.72
N CYS A 152 -16.76 1.10 -3.34
CA CYS A 152 -16.38 2.17 -2.44
C CYS A 152 -16.88 3.53 -2.94
N VAL A 153 -16.65 3.85 -4.22
CA VAL A 153 -17.13 5.09 -4.84
C VAL A 153 -18.65 5.15 -4.84
N VAL A 154 -19.31 4.11 -5.34
CA VAL A 154 -20.78 4.06 -5.46
C VAL A 154 -21.46 4.26 -4.10
N ILE A 155 -20.95 3.59 -3.07
CA ILE A 155 -21.50 3.71 -1.71
C ILE A 155 -21.25 5.10 -1.14
N SER A 156 -20.06 5.67 -1.34
CA SER A 156 -19.67 6.95 -0.74
C SER A 156 -20.29 8.15 -1.45
N LEU A 157 -20.61 8.03 -2.75
CA LEU A 157 -21.09 9.11 -3.61
C LEU A 157 -22.36 9.81 -3.09
N PRO A 158 -23.47 9.11 -2.77
CA PRO A 158 -24.69 9.78 -2.28
C PRO A 158 -24.44 10.55 -0.97
N PHE A 159 -23.63 10.01 -0.07
CA PHE A 159 -23.30 10.68 1.19
C PHE A 159 -22.42 11.91 0.96
N ALA A 160 -21.43 11.83 0.06
CA ALA A 160 -20.56 12.95 -0.25
C ALA A 160 -21.32 14.09 -0.96
N VAL A 161 -22.24 13.76 -1.86
CA VAL A 161 -23.11 14.74 -2.53
C VAL A 161 -24.06 15.40 -1.54
N LEU A 162 -24.72 14.62 -0.67
CA LEU A 162 -25.63 15.16 0.34
C LEU A 162 -24.91 16.03 1.36
N LEU A 163 -23.83 15.53 1.96
CA LEU A 163 -23.05 16.27 2.96
C LEU A 163 -22.32 17.46 2.33
N GLY A 164 -21.80 17.31 1.12
CA GLY A 164 -21.19 18.40 0.35
C GLY A 164 -22.18 19.52 0.10
N TRP A 165 -23.42 19.20 -0.29
CA TRP A 165 -24.48 20.19 -0.46
C TRP A 165 -24.87 20.88 0.85
N VAL A 166 -25.08 20.12 1.92
CA VAL A 166 -25.44 20.67 3.24
C VAL A 166 -24.33 21.58 3.77
N LEU A 167 -23.07 21.16 3.68
CA LEU A 167 -21.92 21.96 4.13
C LEU A 167 -21.68 23.19 3.25
N ALA A 168 -21.94 23.10 1.94
CA ALA A 168 -21.80 24.23 1.01
C ALA A 168 -22.91 25.28 1.17
N ARG A 169 -24.15 24.86 1.43
CA ARG A 169 -25.33 25.77 1.41
C ARG A 169 -25.84 26.18 2.78
N LYS A 170 -25.71 25.34 3.81
CA LYS A 170 -26.25 25.64 5.14
C LYS A 170 -25.17 26.12 6.10
N ASN A 171 -25.53 27.11 6.93
CA ASN A 171 -24.74 27.56 8.07
C ASN A 171 -25.52 27.21 9.34
N PHE A 172 -24.99 26.29 10.14
CA PHE A 172 -25.59 25.84 11.40
C PHE A 172 -24.49 25.70 12.46
N ARG A 173 -24.87 25.78 13.75
CA ARG A 173 -23.92 25.86 14.88
C ARG A 173 -22.94 24.68 14.95
N GLY A 174 -23.35 23.49 14.51
CA GLY A 174 -22.54 22.26 14.50
C GLY A 174 -21.70 22.03 13.23
N LYS A 175 -21.66 22.98 12.29
CA LYS A 175 -21.00 22.80 10.99
C LYS A 175 -19.52 22.44 11.11
N LEU A 176 -18.81 23.11 12.03
CA LEU A 176 -17.38 22.86 12.27
C LEU A 176 -17.11 21.43 12.76
N ILE A 177 -17.94 20.94 13.68
CA ILE A 177 -17.81 19.58 14.23
C ILE A 177 -18.08 18.55 13.13
N LEU A 178 -19.14 18.74 12.33
CA LEU A 178 -19.46 17.85 11.22
C LEU A 178 -18.34 17.82 10.18
N ASP A 179 -17.84 18.99 9.78
CA ASP A 179 -16.74 19.11 8.82
C ASP A 179 -15.46 18.44 9.34
N GLY A 180 -15.13 18.65 10.62
CA GLY A 180 -14.00 18.00 11.29
C GLY A 180 -14.14 16.48 11.35
N LEU A 181 -15.31 15.95 11.72
CA LEU A 181 -15.57 14.51 11.75
C LEU A 181 -15.44 13.87 10.37
N CYS A 182 -15.96 14.53 9.33
CA CYS A 182 -15.85 14.03 7.96
C CYS A 182 -14.40 14.02 7.44
N HIS A 183 -13.54 14.92 7.92
CA HIS A 183 -12.13 14.99 7.52
C HIS A 183 -11.18 14.24 8.45
N LEU A 184 -11.66 13.74 9.59
CA LEU A 184 -10.86 13.03 10.58
C LEU A 184 -10.07 11.84 9.99
N PRO A 185 -10.63 10.98 9.11
CA PRO A 185 -9.88 9.87 8.52
C PRO A 185 -8.67 10.30 7.68
N LEU A 186 -8.66 11.54 7.18
CA LEU A 186 -7.55 12.08 6.39
C LEU A 186 -6.35 12.48 7.27
N VAL A 187 -6.61 12.87 8.52
CA VAL A 187 -5.58 13.33 9.47
C VAL A 187 -5.00 12.16 10.27
N LEU A 188 -5.78 11.13 10.50
CA LEU A 188 -5.36 9.95 11.25
C LEU A 188 -4.49 9.00 10.39
N PRO A 189 -3.50 8.32 11.00
CA PRO A 189 -2.82 7.21 10.33
C PRO A 189 -3.82 6.13 9.90
N PRO A 190 -3.72 5.54 8.69
CA PRO A 190 -4.69 4.56 8.20
C PRO A 190 -4.86 3.33 9.12
N VAL A 191 -3.79 2.92 9.79
CA VAL A 191 -3.81 1.82 10.77
C VAL A 191 -4.72 2.15 11.97
N VAL A 192 -4.69 3.39 12.44
CA VAL A 192 -5.57 3.86 13.54
C VAL A 192 -7.02 3.86 13.08
N VAL A 193 -7.29 4.30 11.85
CA VAL A 193 -8.63 4.24 11.25
C VAL A 193 -9.13 2.80 11.19
N GLY A 194 -8.30 1.86 10.72
CA GLY A 194 -8.63 0.43 10.68
C GLY A 194 -8.92 -0.16 12.07
N TYR A 195 -8.14 0.22 13.08
CA TYR A 195 -8.37 -0.19 14.47
C TYR A 195 -9.68 0.35 15.04
N LEU A 196 -10.01 1.63 14.80
CA LEU A 196 -11.28 2.22 15.20
C LEU A 196 -12.47 1.54 14.52
N LEU A 197 -12.34 1.21 13.24
CA LEU A 197 -13.35 0.43 12.51
C LEU A 197 -13.53 -0.97 13.13
N LEU A 198 -12.44 -1.63 13.54
CA LEU A 198 -12.52 -2.92 14.21
C LEU A 198 -13.22 -2.83 15.58
N LEU A 199 -12.96 -1.78 16.36
CA LEU A 199 -13.64 -1.55 17.64
C LEU A 199 -15.14 -1.30 17.46
N LEU A 200 -15.54 -0.60 16.40
CA LEU A 200 -16.94 -0.25 16.16
C LEU A 200 -17.72 -1.38 15.47
N LEU A 201 -17.14 -1.98 14.42
CA LEU A 201 -17.80 -2.93 13.51
C LEU A 201 -17.30 -4.37 13.65
N GLY A 202 -16.36 -4.64 14.57
CA GLY A 202 -15.94 -6.00 14.92
C GLY A 202 -17.05 -6.79 15.60
N ARG A 203 -16.84 -8.09 15.81
CA ARG A 203 -17.82 -9.02 16.43
C ARG A 203 -18.36 -8.55 17.78
N ARG A 204 -17.54 -7.88 18.58
CA ARG A 204 -17.92 -7.35 19.90
C ARG A 204 -18.19 -5.84 19.87
N GLY A 205 -18.08 -5.18 18.72
CA GLY A 205 -18.29 -3.75 18.58
C GLY A 205 -19.76 -3.36 18.70
N PHE A 206 -20.03 -2.16 19.20
CA PHE A 206 -21.39 -1.65 19.40
C PHE A 206 -22.20 -1.67 18.09
N LEU A 207 -21.64 -1.19 16.98
CA LEU A 207 -22.30 -1.20 15.68
C LEU A 207 -22.29 -2.59 15.04
N GLY A 208 -21.25 -3.39 15.28
CA GLY A 208 -21.14 -4.76 14.76
C GLY A 208 -22.20 -5.71 15.32
N GLN A 209 -22.53 -5.61 16.61
CA GLN A 209 -23.59 -6.41 17.24
C GLN A 209 -24.97 -6.05 16.69
N ILE A 210 -25.30 -4.75 16.66
CA ILE A 210 -26.59 -4.28 16.11
C ILE A 210 -26.77 -4.75 14.66
N LEU A 211 -25.72 -4.66 13.84
CA LEU A 211 -25.80 -5.09 12.45
C LEU A 211 -25.92 -6.61 12.29
N SER A 212 -25.26 -7.38 13.17
CA SER A 212 -25.38 -8.84 13.20
C SER A 212 -26.78 -9.28 13.62
N ASP A 213 -27.37 -8.61 14.62
CA ASP A 213 -28.66 -9.00 15.19
C ASP A 213 -29.83 -8.64 14.26
N TRP A 214 -29.75 -7.49 13.58
CA TRP A 214 -30.82 -7.01 12.70
C TRP A 214 -30.72 -7.56 11.28
N PHE A 215 -29.49 -7.70 10.76
CA PHE A 215 -29.25 -8.01 9.34
C PHE A 215 -28.47 -9.32 9.12
N GLY A 216 -28.03 -10.01 10.18
CA GLY A 216 -27.22 -11.24 10.07
C GLY A 216 -25.86 -11.02 9.37
N LEU A 217 -25.38 -9.78 9.31
CA LEU A 217 -24.29 -9.35 8.44
C LEU A 217 -23.01 -9.10 9.25
N GLN A 218 -22.00 -9.97 9.07
CA GLN A 218 -20.66 -9.75 9.62
C GLN A 218 -19.79 -8.98 8.62
N ILE A 219 -19.44 -7.73 8.94
CA ILE A 219 -18.62 -6.87 8.06
C ILE A 219 -17.12 -7.07 8.31
N ALA A 220 -16.69 -7.19 9.57
CA ALA A 220 -15.29 -7.41 9.91
C ALA A 220 -14.78 -8.73 9.30
N PHE A 221 -13.52 -8.73 8.84
CA PHE A 221 -12.88 -9.89 8.19
C PHE A 221 -13.57 -10.38 6.90
N THR A 222 -14.31 -9.51 6.22
CA THR A 222 -14.91 -9.84 4.91
C THR A 222 -14.51 -8.85 3.84
N TRP A 223 -14.66 -9.23 2.57
CA TRP A 223 -14.49 -8.30 1.45
C TRP A 223 -15.40 -7.06 1.55
N ARG A 224 -16.57 -7.17 2.19
CA ARG A 224 -17.48 -6.05 2.47
C ARG A 224 -16.84 -5.07 3.45
N GLY A 225 -16.07 -5.57 4.42
CA GLY A 225 -15.27 -4.76 5.33
C GLY A 225 -14.16 -4.00 4.61
N ALA A 226 -13.54 -4.59 3.60
CA ALA A 226 -12.54 -3.89 2.77
C ALA A 226 -13.17 -2.72 2.00
N VAL A 227 -14.38 -2.90 1.44
CA VAL A 227 -15.15 -1.82 0.81
C VAL A 227 -15.42 -0.68 1.79
N LEU A 228 -15.85 -1.00 3.01
CA LEU A 228 -16.16 -0.01 4.03
C LEU A 228 -14.90 0.76 4.51
N ALA A 229 -13.78 0.05 4.73
CA ALA A 229 -12.52 0.68 5.11
C ALA A 229 -12.02 1.64 4.02
N ALA A 230 -12.03 1.20 2.76
CA ALA A 230 -11.69 2.03 1.62
C ALA A 230 -12.62 3.26 1.49
N ALA A 231 -13.92 3.07 1.71
CA ALA A 231 -14.90 4.15 1.70
C ALA A 231 -14.59 5.19 2.77
N VAL A 232 -14.36 4.79 4.02
CA VAL A 232 -14.08 5.71 5.13
C VAL A 232 -12.79 6.50 4.89
N VAL A 233 -11.74 5.87 4.38
CA VAL A 233 -10.46 6.54 4.13
C VAL A 233 -10.50 7.44 2.88
N GLY A 234 -11.23 7.04 1.84
CA GLY A 234 -11.37 7.80 0.60
C GLY A 234 -12.42 8.91 0.66
N PHE A 235 -13.42 8.79 1.53
CA PHE A 235 -14.54 9.73 1.66
C PHE A 235 -14.15 11.21 1.83
N PRO A 236 -13.16 11.60 2.66
CA PRO A 236 -12.77 13.00 2.82
C PRO A 236 -12.31 13.65 1.51
N LEU A 237 -11.65 12.88 0.64
CA LEU A 237 -11.18 13.37 -0.66
C LEU A 237 -12.37 13.64 -1.59
N MET A 238 -13.36 12.74 -1.62
CA MET A 238 -14.59 12.98 -2.39
C MET A 238 -15.35 14.18 -1.88
N LEU A 239 -15.58 14.24 -0.56
CA LEU A 239 -16.39 15.28 0.07
C LEU A 239 -15.81 16.66 -0.23
N ARG A 240 -14.48 16.81 -0.13
CA ARG A 240 -13.80 18.07 -0.42
C ARG A 240 -13.96 18.50 -1.88
N ALA A 241 -13.75 17.59 -2.83
CA ALA A 241 -13.91 17.88 -4.25
C ALA A 241 -15.36 18.26 -4.59
N VAL A 242 -16.34 17.50 -4.07
CA VAL A 242 -17.77 17.73 -4.29
C VAL A 242 -18.22 19.06 -3.67
N ARG A 243 -17.81 19.35 -2.43
CA ARG A 243 -18.13 20.59 -1.73
C ARG A 243 -17.62 21.81 -2.49
N LEU A 244 -16.35 21.80 -2.90
CA LEU A 244 -15.76 22.90 -3.68
C LEU A 244 -16.49 23.11 -5.01
N ALA A 245 -16.90 22.02 -5.67
CA ALA A 245 -17.66 22.10 -6.91
C ALA A 245 -19.04 22.75 -6.71
N ILE A 246 -19.76 22.38 -5.65
CA ILE A 246 -21.07 22.97 -5.30
C ILE A 246 -20.91 24.44 -4.87
N GLU A 247 -19.86 24.77 -4.10
CA GLU A 247 -19.54 26.15 -3.70
C GLU A 247 -19.22 27.05 -4.91
N SER A 248 -18.67 26.50 -6.00
CA SER A 248 -18.37 27.26 -7.21
C SER A 248 -19.61 27.63 -8.06
N VAL A 249 -20.74 26.93 -7.85
CA VAL A 249 -22.00 27.23 -8.55
C VAL A 249 -22.66 28.47 -7.93
N ASP A 250 -22.98 29.47 -8.75
CA ASP A 250 -23.63 30.70 -8.31
C ASP A 250 -25.00 30.41 -7.64
N PRO A 251 -25.18 30.74 -6.35
CA PRO A 251 -26.43 30.54 -5.63
C PRO A 251 -27.63 31.28 -6.25
N ARG A 252 -27.40 32.30 -7.09
CA ARG A 252 -28.48 33.03 -7.79
C ARG A 252 -29.26 32.13 -8.74
N LEU A 253 -28.61 31.14 -9.35
CA LEU A 253 -29.27 30.17 -10.24
C LEU A 253 -30.28 29.31 -9.49
N GLU A 254 -29.97 28.91 -8.25
CA GLU A 254 -30.90 28.18 -7.38
C GLU A 254 -32.07 29.07 -6.93
N ARG A 255 -31.78 30.33 -6.57
CA ARG A 255 -32.82 31.27 -6.11
C ARG A 255 -33.83 31.59 -7.22
N ALA A 256 -33.39 31.68 -8.49
CA ALA A 256 -34.26 31.94 -9.63
C ALA A 256 -35.36 30.87 -9.78
N GLU A 257 -35.06 29.60 -9.55
CA GLU A 257 -36.07 28.53 -9.59
C GLU A 257 -36.96 28.48 -8.35
N ILE A 258 -36.46 28.89 -7.19
CA ILE A 258 -37.29 29.00 -5.98
C ILE A 258 -38.41 30.05 -6.19
N TYR A 259 -38.11 31.15 -6.91
CA TYR A 259 -39.15 32.12 -7.32
C TYR A 259 -40.18 31.53 -8.30
N ALA A 260 -39.82 30.48 -9.05
CA ALA A 260 -40.72 29.72 -9.91
C ALA A 260 -41.49 28.61 -9.15
N HIS A 261 -41.52 28.64 -7.82
CA HIS A 261 -42.16 27.65 -6.93
C HIS A 261 -41.65 26.21 -7.08
N ILE A 262 -40.40 26.03 -7.53
CA ILE A 262 -39.77 24.72 -7.62
C ILE A 262 -39.15 24.34 -6.26
N ALA A 263 -39.36 23.08 -5.83
CA ALA A 263 -38.82 22.58 -4.58
C ALA A 263 -37.28 22.62 -4.58
N ALA A 264 -36.67 22.99 -3.45
CA ALA A 264 -35.22 23.15 -3.31
C ALA A 264 -34.41 21.88 -3.68
N LEU A 265 -34.95 20.69 -3.40
CA LEU A 265 -34.34 19.43 -3.81
C LEU A 265 -34.35 19.25 -5.32
N ARG A 266 -35.43 19.67 -6.00
CA ARG A 266 -35.53 19.57 -7.46
C ARG A 266 -34.55 20.53 -8.13
N ALA A 267 -34.45 21.77 -7.66
CA ALA A 267 -33.47 22.75 -8.12
C ALA A 267 -32.02 22.29 -7.90
N PHE A 268 -31.76 21.58 -6.79
CA PHE A 268 -30.47 20.96 -6.54
C PHE A 268 -30.11 19.91 -7.61
N PHE A 269 -30.98 18.94 -7.86
CA PHE A 269 -30.71 17.86 -8.82
C PHE A 269 -30.68 18.34 -10.28
N SER A 270 -31.50 19.34 -10.65
CA SER A 270 -31.60 19.82 -12.03
C SER A 270 -30.43 20.72 -12.42
N ILE A 271 -30.06 21.66 -11.55
CA ILE A 271 -29.09 22.73 -11.85
C ILE A 271 -27.79 22.45 -11.13
N THR A 272 -27.83 22.45 -9.79
CA THR A 272 -26.61 22.47 -8.96
C THR A 272 -25.75 21.24 -9.18
N LEU A 273 -26.34 20.06 -9.10
CA LEU A 273 -25.63 18.79 -9.28
C LEU A 273 -25.12 18.63 -10.70
N ARG A 274 -25.86 19.13 -11.70
CA ARG A 274 -25.46 19.07 -13.11
C ARG A 274 -24.27 19.98 -13.41
N LEU A 275 -24.28 21.20 -12.86
CA LEU A 275 -23.15 22.14 -12.97
C LEU A 275 -21.94 21.68 -12.15
N ALA A 276 -22.17 21.06 -10.98
CA ALA A 276 -21.10 20.51 -10.15
C ALA A 276 -20.61 19.12 -10.61
N ALA A 277 -21.25 18.51 -11.62
CA ALA A 277 -20.95 17.15 -12.08
C ALA A 277 -19.46 16.89 -12.40
N PRO A 278 -18.71 17.82 -13.04
CA PRO A 278 -17.27 17.62 -13.26
C PRO A 278 -16.49 17.47 -11.95
N GLY A 279 -16.84 18.25 -10.92
CA GLY A 279 -16.20 18.15 -9.61
C GLY A 279 -16.61 16.90 -8.84
N VAL A 280 -17.85 16.43 -9.01
CA VAL A 280 -18.30 15.12 -8.48
C VAL A 280 -17.52 13.98 -9.13
N LEU A 281 -17.27 14.06 -10.44
CA LEU A 281 -16.46 13.08 -11.17
C LEU A 281 -15.01 13.07 -10.68
N VAL A 282 -14.40 14.24 -10.49
CA VAL A 282 -13.05 14.37 -9.92
C VAL A 282 -13.00 13.77 -8.51
N GLY A 283 -13.97 14.07 -7.65
CA GLY A 283 -14.04 13.48 -6.30
C GLY A 283 -14.18 11.95 -6.32
N SER A 284 -14.97 11.42 -7.26
CA SER A 284 -15.12 9.98 -7.48
C SER A 284 -13.81 9.34 -7.91
N LEU A 285 -13.10 9.95 -8.85
CA LEU A 285 -11.82 9.47 -9.35
C LEU A 285 -10.73 9.50 -8.26
N LEU A 286 -10.65 10.56 -7.47
CA LEU A 286 -9.73 10.67 -6.34
C LEU A 286 -9.98 9.58 -5.30
N THR A 287 -11.24 9.29 -5.02
CA THR A 287 -11.65 8.25 -4.06
C THR A 287 -11.34 6.86 -4.59
N PHE A 288 -11.60 6.62 -5.87
CA PHE A 288 -11.22 5.39 -6.54
C PHE A 288 -9.71 5.17 -6.48
N ALA A 289 -8.91 6.17 -6.90
CA ALA A 289 -7.46 6.10 -6.85
C ALA A 289 -6.95 5.86 -5.42
N ARG A 290 -7.55 6.53 -4.42
CA ARG A 290 -7.19 6.37 -3.02
C ARG A 290 -7.51 4.96 -2.50
N SER A 291 -8.62 4.36 -2.95
CA SER A 291 -9.01 2.99 -2.55
C SER A 291 -8.03 1.93 -3.04
N LEU A 292 -7.44 2.10 -4.23
CA LEU A 292 -6.44 1.16 -4.78
C LEU A 292 -5.15 1.14 -3.96
N GLY A 293 -4.78 2.27 -3.36
CA GLY A 293 -3.61 2.40 -2.48
C GLY A 293 -3.90 2.13 -1.01
N GLU A 294 -5.12 1.73 -0.64
CA GLU A 294 -5.49 1.56 0.77
C GLU A 294 -5.11 0.18 1.31
N PHE A 295 -3.97 0.14 2.00
CA PHE A 295 -3.47 -1.06 2.67
C PHE A 295 -3.64 -1.04 4.19
N GLY A 296 -3.37 0.10 4.85
CA GLY A 296 -3.20 0.17 6.31
C GLY A 296 -4.48 -0.06 7.11
N ALA A 297 -5.60 0.54 6.69
CA ALA A 297 -6.90 0.29 7.31
C ALA A 297 -7.40 -1.12 6.99
N THR A 298 -7.22 -1.56 5.73
CA THR A 298 -7.67 -2.87 5.24
C THR A 298 -6.97 -4.02 5.96
N ILE A 299 -5.65 -3.98 6.14
CA ILE A 299 -4.94 -5.05 6.87
C ILE A 299 -5.34 -5.09 8.34
N THR A 300 -5.62 -3.95 8.96
CA THR A 300 -5.99 -3.92 10.39
C THR A 300 -7.42 -4.42 10.63
N PHE A 301 -8.34 -4.08 9.72
CA PHE A 301 -9.77 -4.39 9.86
C PHE A 301 -10.19 -5.72 9.19
N VAL A 302 -9.42 -6.16 8.19
CA VAL A 302 -9.79 -7.27 7.29
C VAL A 302 -8.69 -8.35 7.21
N SER A 303 -7.73 -8.40 8.13
CA SER A 303 -6.58 -9.34 8.12
C SER A 303 -6.90 -10.84 8.19
N ASN A 304 -8.15 -11.26 7.96
CA ASN A 304 -8.54 -12.66 8.01
C ASN A 304 -9.53 -13.02 6.89
N ILE A 305 -9.15 -12.79 5.63
CA ILE A 305 -9.91 -13.26 4.46
C ILE A 305 -9.37 -14.64 4.04
N ASP A 306 -9.34 -15.62 4.95
CA ASP A 306 -9.36 -17.03 4.56
C ASP A 306 -9.63 -17.97 5.75
N PRO A 307 -10.90 -18.36 6.01
CA PRO A 307 -11.20 -19.44 6.96
C PRO A 307 -10.92 -20.84 6.40
N GLN A 308 -10.71 -21.00 5.09
CA GLN A 308 -10.76 -22.32 4.43
C GLN A 308 -9.41 -22.96 4.10
N THR A 309 -8.29 -22.25 4.21
CA THR A 309 -6.97 -22.79 3.76
C THR A 309 -5.99 -23.12 4.88
N HIS A 310 -6.23 -22.68 6.12
CA HIS A 310 -5.41 -23.11 7.26
C HIS A 310 -6.28 -23.33 8.52
N PRO A 311 -6.51 -24.59 8.96
CA PRO A 311 -6.88 -24.82 10.34
C PRO A 311 -5.73 -24.32 11.21
N GLN A 312 -5.88 -23.13 11.79
CA GLN A 312 -4.98 -22.70 12.86
C GLN A 312 -5.22 -23.63 14.06
N PRO A 313 -4.18 -24.28 14.60
CA PRO A 313 -4.33 -25.01 15.84
C PRO A 313 -4.57 -23.98 16.94
N HIS A 314 -5.78 -23.99 17.50
CA HIS A 314 -6.07 -23.31 18.75
C HIS A 314 -5.15 -23.90 19.84
N ARG A 315 -4.28 -23.06 20.39
CA ARG A 315 -3.65 -23.24 21.70
C ARG A 315 -4.03 -22.05 22.57
#